data_AF-A0AAP8MCG8-F1
#
_entry.id   AF-A0AAP8MCG8-F1
#
_cell.length_a   1.000
_cell.length_b   1.000
_cell.length_c   1.000
_cell.angle_alpha   90.00
_cell.angle_beta   90.00
_cell.angle_gamma   90.00
#
_symmetry.space_group_name_H-M   'P 1'
#
loop_
_entity.id
_entity.type
_entity.pdbx_description
1 polymer ?
#
loop_
_entity_poly.entity_id
_entity_poly.type
_entity_poly.pdbx_seq_one_letter_code
_entity_poly.pdbx_strand_id
1 'polypeptide(L)'
;MISAVVDVLLFCIIAYGLFQWCLVFYHMVALTKHYKDDIDPWSWRTGFNPFNGLVSFGWLKPEGRIHAKKCWFAIGKFVLIVSVPWLLAILLRALTGVDLLEMA
;
A
#
# COMPACT_ATOMS: atom_id res chain seq x y z
N MET A 1 32.45 -4.74 -5.54
CA MET A 1 31.52 -5.89 -5.42
C MET A 1 30.39 -5.60 -4.42
N ILE A 2 30.67 -5.09 -3.21
CA ILE A 2 29.65 -4.73 -2.22
C ILE A 2 28.71 -3.61 -2.73
N SER A 3 29.24 -2.57 -3.37
CA SER A 3 28.43 -1.48 -3.96
C SER A 3 27.37 -1.99 -4.94
N ALA A 4 27.77 -2.80 -5.93
CA ALA A 4 26.84 -3.33 -6.93
C ALA A 4 25.72 -4.21 -6.31
N VAL A 5 26.00 -4.94 -5.24
CA VAL A 5 24.98 -5.73 -4.54
C VAL A 5 23.97 -4.82 -3.84
N VAL A 6 24.44 -3.75 -3.20
CA VAL A 6 23.59 -2.75 -2.54
C VAL A 6 22.69 -2.04 -3.56
N ASP A 7 23.25 -1.64 -4.71
CA ASP A 7 22.51 -0.97 -5.79
C ASP A 7 21.39 -1.86 -6.36
N VAL A 8 21.69 -3.14 -6.59
CA VAL A 8 20.69 -4.12 -7.06
C VAL A 8 19.59 -4.32 -6.01
N LEU A 9 19.94 -4.43 -4.72
CA LEU A 9 18.95 -4.57 -3.66
C LEU A 9 18.04 -3.35 -3.54
N LEU A 10 18.62 -2.14 -3.62
CA LEU A 10 17.85 -0.90 -3.61
C LEU A 10 16.88 -0.84 -4.79
N PHE A 11 17.36 -1.18 -5.99
CA PHE A 11 16.51 -1.27 -7.18
C PHE A 11 15.36 -2.27 -6.99
N CYS A 12 15.64 -3.46 -6.46
CA CYS A 12 14.60 -4.47 -6.19
C CYS A 12 13.55 -3.97 -5.17
N ILE A 13 13.96 -3.26 -4.13
CA ILE A 13 13.06 -2.68 -3.12
C ILE A 13 12.14 -1.64 -3.77
N ILE A 14 12.69 -0.71 -4.56
CA ILE A 14 11.93 0.31 -5.26
C ILE A 14 10.95 -0.33 -6.24
N ALA A 15 11.43 -1.26 -7.07
CA ALA A 15 10.60 -1.97 -8.04
C ALA A 15 9.45 -2.73 -7.37
N TYR A 16 9.72 -3.40 -6.25
CA TYR A 16 8.69 -4.11 -5.49
C TYR A 16 7.68 -3.13 -4.85
N GLY A 17 8.13 -1.99 -4.32
CA GLY A 17 7.27 -0.92 -3.81
C GLY A 17 6.33 -0.38 -4.88
N LEU A 18 6.87 -0.03 -6.06
CA LEU A 18 6.07 0.43 -7.20
C LEU A 18 5.06 -0.63 -7.65
N PHE A 19 5.47 -1.91 -7.69
CA PHE A 19 4.57 -3.00 -8.01
C PHE A 19 3.40 -3.11 -7.01
N GLN A 20 3.66 -3.00 -5.70
CA GLN A 20 2.59 -2.97 -4.70
C GLN A 20 1.65 -1.77 -4.92
N TRP A 21 2.19 -0.58 -5.23
CA TRP A 21 1.38 0.60 -5.51
C TRP A 21 0.44 0.40 -6.71
N CYS A 22 0.94 -0.20 -7.79
CA CYS A 22 0.12 -0.57 -8.95
C CYS A 22 -1.00 -1.56 -8.58
N LEU A 23 -0.71 -2.55 -7.71
CA LEU A 23 -1.72 -3.49 -7.23
C LEU A 23 -2.80 -2.82 -6.38
N VAL A 24 -2.43 -1.86 -5.53
CA VAL A 24 -3.39 -1.03 -4.77
C VAL A 24 -4.33 -0.34 -5.74
N PHE A 25 -3.80 0.39 -6.71
CA PHE A 25 -4.61 1.11 -7.69
C PHE A 25 -5.54 0.18 -8.47
N TYR A 26 -5.01 -0.95 -8.96
CA TYR A 26 -5.81 -1.95 -9.68
C TYR A 26 -6.99 -2.45 -8.85
N HIS A 27 -6.76 -2.82 -7.59
CA HIS A 27 -7.83 -3.31 -6.71
C HIS A 27 -8.80 -2.22 -6.28
N MET A 28 -8.35 -0.98 -6.08
CA MET A 28 -9.20 0.17 -5.82
C MET A 28 -10.17 0.45 -6.97
N VAL A 29 -9.68 0.45 -8.21
CA VAL A 29 -10.53 0.68 -9.40
C VAL A 29 -11.50 -0.49 -9.59
N ALA A 30 -11.05 -1.73 -9.44
CA ALA A 30 -11.91 -2.91 -9.57
C ALA A 30 -13.06 -2.90 -8.55
N LEU A 31 -12.81 -2.42 -7.33
CA LEU A 31 -13.78 -2.36 -6.24
C LEU A 31 -15.11 -1.69 -6.65
N THR A 32 -15.01 -0.63 -7.45
CA THR A 32 -16.16 0.19 -7.87
C THR A 32 -17.24 -0.60 -8.62
N LYS A 33 -16.87 -1.72 -9.25
CA LYS A 33 -17.77 -2.61 -10.00
C LYS A 33 -18.45 -3.67 -9.15
N HIS A 34 -18.05 -3.80 -7.88
CA HIS A 34 -18.48 -4.88 -7.00
C HIS A 34 -19.26 -4.39 -5.77
N TYR A 35 -19.86 -3.20 -5.86
CA TYR A 35 -20.87 -2.77 -4.92
C TYR A 35 -22.14 -3.63 -5.06
N LYS A 36 -22.90 -3.77 -3.97
CA LYS A 36 -24.24 -4.35 -4.02
C LYS A 36 -25.14 -3.48 -4.89
N ASP A 37 -26.14 -4.10 -5.51
CA ASP A 37 -26.98 -3.43 -6.50
C ASP A 37 -27.81 -2.27 -5.92
N ASP A 38 -28.03 -2.26 -4.60
CA ASP A 38 -28.72 -1.19 -3.87
C ASP A 38 -27.79 -0.04 -3.41
N ILE A 39 -26.49 -0.16 -3.64
CA ILE A 39 -25.50 0.85 -3.25
C ILE A 39 -24.86 1.47 -4.50
N ASP A 40 -25.15 2.74 -4.72
CA ASP A 40 -24.43 3.55 -5.70
C ASP A 40 -23.13 4.12 -5.07
N PRO A 41 -21.93 3.75 -5.57
CA PRO A 41 -20.64 4.25 -5.10
C PRO A 41 -20.47 5.77 -5.27
N TRP A 42 -21.28 6.41 -6.10
CA TRP A 42 -21.24 7.85 -6.39
C TRP A 42 -22.40 8.61 -5.75
N SER A 43 -23.08 8.02 -4.77
CA SER A 43 -24.18 8.68 -4.07
C SER A 43 -23.71 9.46 -2.83
N TRP A 44 -24.59 10.32 -2.31
CA TRP A 44 -24.38 10.97 -1.01
C TRP A 44 -24.13 9.96 0.11
N ARG A 45 -24.76 8.77 0.05
CA ARG A 45 -24.63 7.71 1.06
C ARG A 45 -23.20 7.20 1.19
N THR A 46 -22.42 7.20 0.10
CA THR A 46 -21.01 6.80 0.10
C THR A 46 -20.07 7.99 0.26
N GLY A 47 -20.60 9.21 0.42
CA GLY A 47 -19.83 10.46 0.48
C GLY A 47 -19.18 10.81 -0.87
N PHE A 48 -19.80 10.41 -1.99
CA PHE A 48 -19.21 10.52 -3.33
C PHE A 48 -17.80 9.90 -3.44
N ASN A 49 -17.51 8.91 -2.60
CA ASN A 49 -16.22 8.24 -2.57
C ASN A 49 -16.39 6.77 -2.98
N PRO A 50 -16.03 6.40 -4.22
CA PRO A 50 -16.19 5.04 -4.73
C PRO A 50 -15.24 4.04 -4.04
N PHE A 51 -14.25 4.52 -3.30
CA PHE A 51 -13.31 3.70 -2.53
C PHE A 51 -13.75 3.47 -1.08
N ASN A 52 -14.88 4.06 -0.65
CA ASN A 52 -15.38 3.90 0.71
C ASN A 52 -15.72 2.44 1.06
N GLY A 53 -16.00 1.60 0.05
CA GLY A 53 -16.15 0.16 0.20
C GLY A 53 -14.91 -0.56 0.76
N LEU A 54 -13.72 0.04 0.70
CA LEU A 54 -12.52 -0.48 1.37
C LEU A 54 -12.66 -0.50 2.90
N VAL A 55 -13.42 0.44 3.44
CA VAL A 55 -13.68 0.57 4.89
C VAL A 55 -15.05 -0.03 5.21
N SER A 56 -16.01 0.14 4.32
CA SER A 56 -17.40 -0.31 4.45
C SER A 56 -17.65 -1.63 3.70
N PHE A 57 -17.00 -2.72 4.14
CA PHE A 57 -17.11 -4.06 3.51
C PHE A 57 -18.55 -4.58 3.35
N GLY A 58 -19.48 -4.08 4.17
CA GLY A 58 -20.90 -4.43 4.12
C GLY A 58 -21.60 -3.97 2.83
N TRP A 59 -21.06 -2.98 2.13
CA TRP A 59 -21.59 -2.44 0.87
C TRP A 59 -21.14 -3.22 -0.37
N LEU A 60 -20.16 -4.11 -0.22
CA LEU A 60 -19.60 -4.88 -1.31
C LEU A 60 -20.24 -6.26 -1.42
N LYS A 61 -20.32 -6.73 -2.67
CA LYS A 61 -20.55 -8.15 -3.01
C LYS A 61 -19.36 -9.01 -2.54
N PRO A 62 -19.52 -10.34 -2.41
CA PRO A 62 -18.44 -11.22 -1.97
C PRO A 62 -17.14 -11.05 -2.77
N GLU A 63 -17.22 -10.87 -4.08
CA GLU A 63 -16.08 -10.64 -4.97
C GLU A 63 -15.39 -9.31 -4.64
N GLY A 64 -16.17 -8.26 -4.39
CA GLY A 64 -15.66 -6.95 -3.98
C GLY A 64 -14.89 -7.00 -2.66
N ARG A 65 -15.34 -7.82 -1.71
CA ARG A 65 -14.62 -8.02 -0.44
C ARG A 65 -13.26 -8.70 -0.64
N ILE A 66 -13.13 -9.59 -1.62
CA ILE A 66 -11.85 -10.19 -1.99
C ILE A 66 -10.90 -9.11 -2.53
N HIS A 67 -11.39 -8.25 -3.43
CA HIS A 67 -10.62 -7.12 -3.94
C HIS A 67 -10.21 -6.15 -2.83
N ALA A 68 -11.11 -5.81 -1.90
CA ALA A 68 -10.82 -4.97 -0.74
C ALA A 68 -9.71 -5.55 0.13
N LYS A 69 -9.76 -6.86 0.43
CA LYS A 69 -8.71 -7.55 1.20
C LYS A 69 -7.36 -7.52 0.49
N LYS A 70 -7.33 -7.81 -0.82
CA LYS A 70 -6.09 -7.75 -1.62
C LYS A 70 -5.53 -6.33 -1.67
N CYS A 71 -6.39 -5.32 -1.77
CA CYS A 71 -6.01 -3.91 -1.71
C CYS A 71 -5.32 -3.59 -0.38
N TRP A 72 -5.95 -3.92 0.76
CA TRP A 72 -5.37 -3.70 2.08
C TRP A 72 -4.04 -4.44 2.29
N PHE A 73 -3.94 -5.66 1.77
CA PHE A 73 -2.70 -6.42 1.81
C PHE A 73 -1.57 -5.75 1.01
N ALA A 74 -1.87 -5.24 -0.18
CA ALA A 74 -0.91 -4.49 -1.00
C ALA A 74 -0.51 -3.16 -0.33
N ILE A 75 -1.45 -2.43 0.27
CA ILE A 75 -1.17 -1.23 1.08
C ILE A 75 -0.22 -1.57 2.23
N GLY A 76 -0.52 -2.62 3.00
CA GLY A 76 0.30 -3.05 4.12
C GLY A 76 1.73 -3.39 3.69
N LYS A 77 1.89 -4.11 2.57
CA LYS A 77 3.21 -4.40 2.00
C LYS A 77 3.94 -3.13 1.57
N PHE A 78 3.27 -2.22 0.88
CA PHE A 78 3.86 -0.94 0.48
C PHE A 78 4.36 -0.14 1.69
N VAL A 79 3.52 -0.01 2.72
CA VAL A 79 3.89 0.67 3.97
C VAL A 79 5.10 0.02 4.62
N LEU A 80 5.15 -1.32 4.71
CA LEU A 80 6.30 -2.03 5.28
C LEU A 80 7.59 -1.80 4.49
N ILE A 81 7.53 -1.79 3.15
CA ILE A 81 8.69 -1.54 2.29
C ILE A 81 9.28 -0.16 2.56
N VAL A 82 8.43 0.84 2.82
CA VAL A 82 8.87 2.22 3.09
C VAL A 82 9.28 2.41 4.55
N SER A 83 8.51 1.86 5.49
CA SER A 83 8.68 2.14 6.92
C SER A 83 9.81 1.34 7.57
N VAL A 84 10.10 0.12 7.10
CA VAL A 84 11.15 -0.73 7.68
C VAL A 84 12.55 -0.10 7.53
N PRO A 85 12.98 0.38 6.35
CA PRO A 85 14.26 1.07 6.22
C PRO A 85 14.35 2.32 7.09
N TRP A 86 13.27 3.11 7.17
CA TRP A 86 13.19 4.30 8.02
C TRP A 86 13.32 3.95 9.50
N LEU A 87 12.59 2.93 9.97
CA LEU A 87 12.66 2.47 11.35
C LEU A 87 14.06 1.97 11.70
N LEU A 88 14.70 1.23 10.79
CA LEU A 88 16.07 0.76 10.97
C LEU A 88 17.06 1.93 11.06
N ALA A 89 16.93 2.95 10.20
CA ALA A 89 17.77 4.14 10.25
C ALA A 89 17.63 4.89 11.59
N ILE A 90 16.40 5.07 12.08
CA ILE A 90 16.12 5.71 13.37
C ILE A 90 16.71 4.89 14.53
N LEU A 91 16.49 3.57 14.52
CA LEU A 91 17.03 2.68 15.57
C LEU A 91 18.55 2.66 15.56
N LEU A 92 19.19 2.64 14.39
CA LEU A 92 20.64 2.69 14.30
C LEU A 92 21.18 4.00 14.86
N ARG A 93 20.57 5.14 14.51
CA ARG A 93 20.92 6.45 15.09
C ARG A 93 20.79 6.46 16.60
N ALA A 94 19.70 5.90 17.14
CA ALA A 94 19.49 5.84 18.58
C ALA A 94 20.52 4.95 19.31
N LEU A 95 21.01 3.88 18.66
CA LEU A 95 21.94 2.92 19.27
C LEU A 95 23.41 3.30 19.10
N THR A 96 23.79 3.92 17.98
CA THR A 96 25.20 4.17 17.63
C THR A 96 25.56 5.65 17.53
N GLY A 97 24.57 6.54 17.54
CA GLY A 97 24.75 7.98 17.29
C GLY A 97 25.04 8.33 15.82
N VAL A 98 25.11 7.34 14.92
CA VAL A 98 25.36 7.55 13.48
C VAL A 98 24.07 7.95 12.79
N ASP A 99 24.06 9.12 12.15
CA ASP A 99 22.90 9.59 11.40
C ASP A 99 22.98 9.15 9.92
N LEU A 100 22.31 8.06 9.59
CA LEU A 100 22.22 7.57 8.22
C LEU A 100 21.33 8.46 7.32
N LEU A 101 20.51 9.34 7.90
CA LEU A 101 19.61 10.22 7.15
C LEU A 101 20.29 11.53 6.72
N GLU A 102 21.39 11.92 7.39
CA GLU A 102 22.22 13.08 7.00
C GLU A 102 23.37 12.70 6.04
N MET A 103 23.63 11.40 5.85
CA MET A 103 24.69 10.89 4.98
C MET A 103 24.23 10.58 3.54
N ALA A 104 22.93 10.71 3.24
CA ALA A 104 22.31 10.48 1.94
C ALA A 104 21.82 11.79 1.32
#